data_AF-A0A3M2AUS2-F1
#
_entry.id   AF-A0A3M2AUS2-F1
#
_cell.length_a   1.000
_cell.length_b   1.000
_cell.length_c   1.000
_cell.angle_alpha   90.00
_cell.angle_beta   90.00
_cell.angle_gamma   90.00
#
_symmetry.space_group_name_H-M   'P 1'
#
loop_
_entity.id
_entity.type
_entity.pdbx_description
1 polymer ?
#
loop_
_entity_poly.entity_id
_entity_poly.type
_entity_poly.pdbx_seq_one_letter_code
_entity_poly.pdbx_strand_id
1 'polypeptide(L)'
;MRYWTVVGLLLSVLWAQEPYSRIDFENAQHGWLVLPGAGGKVELTENPNDVKSGKRALRYTYTAAVGKLNALIYLQPEDWAQAFRFWVKADRPALFALSVQEESGERWHAPFWISGNDWQQVTIALSDFMLAEDTKPVNNKLDMDDVQGIGLIDVSALFLATPDAAILFGDQSGTRVMWLDDFEFLSKAPTRRNDPNIIDDFQRDYLTWMATAYTTIKREAGGMRVEYNLPFPYIFGVLRMLEPNALRDAKGIEVVVQVTTPTTLAVFVEEVDGERWQATFEAGGESKPEPKRLLWSQFTITDDTKGKGDGKFDPAKVKMLALADWGALSEGSPTVNRWLVQSLRKVK
;
A
#
# COMPACT_ATOMS: atom_id res chain seq x y z
N MET A 1 75.47 19.76 8.98
CA MET A 1 74.09 19.54 9.48
C MET A 1 73.13 19.75 8.32
N ARG A 2 72.51 18.69 7.81
CA ARG A 2 71.50 18.75 6.74
C ARG A 2 70.14 18.51 7.38
N TYR A 3 69.29 19.54 7.37
CA TYR A 3 67.90 19.44 7.82
C TYR A 3 67.08 18.71 6.77
N TRP A 4 66.40 17.64 7.17
CA TRP A 4 65.33 17.01 6.41
C TRP A 4 64.02 17.68 6.80
N THR A 5 63.38 18.37 5.85
CA THR A 5 62.01 18.86 6.01
C THR A 5 61.06 17.75 5.57
N VAL A 6 60.39 17.12 6.54
CA VAL A 6 59.28 16.21 6.28
C VAL A 6 58.05 17.06 5.95
N VAL A 7 57.59 17.00 4.71
CA VAL A 7 56.30 17.57 4.29
C VAL A 7 55.22 16.53 4.61
N GLY A 8 54.44 16.80 5.65
CA GLY A 8 53.24 16.02 5.98
C GLY A 8 52.08 16.46 5.10
N LEU A 9 51.64 15.59 4.19
CA LEU A 9 50.37 15.72 3.47
C LEU A 9 49.22 15.32 4.42
N LEU A 10 48.49 16.31 4.92
CA LEU A 10 47.20 16.10 5.57
C LEU A 10 46.16 15.82 4.47
N LEU A 11 45.81 14.54 4.29
CA LEU A 11 44.63 14.13 3.54
C LEU A 11 43.40 14.39 4.41
N SER A 12 42.75 15.53 4.22
CA SER A 12 41.39 15.76 4.72
C SER A 12 40.41 14.91 3.90
N VAL A 13 39.95 13.82 4.49
CA VAL A 13 38.78 13.08 3.98
C VAL A 13 37.56 13.97 4.22
N LEU A 14 37.12 14.68 3.17
CA LEU A 14 35.81 15.32 3.14
C LEU A 14 34.76 14.20 3.15
N TRP A 15 34.13 13.96 4.29
CA TRP A 15 32.93 13.15 4.35
C TRP A 15 31.84 13.92 3.61
N ALA A 16 31.53 13.51 2.38
CA ALA A 16 30.37 14.04 1.66
C ALA A 16 29.12 13.68 2.47
N GLN A 17 28.42 14.70 2.97
CA GLN A 17 27.13 14.50 3.61
C GLN A 17 26.16 13.92 2.57
N GLU A 18 25.47 12.86 2.93
CA GLU A 18 24.45 12.27 2.06
C GLU A 18 23.37 13.32 1.76
N PRO A 19 22.96 13.47 0.48
CA PRO A 19 21.94 14.45 0.14
C PRO A 19 20.64 14.11 0.86
N TYR A 20 19.98 15.15 1.35
CA TYR A 20 18.75 15.08 2.13
C TYR A 20 17.95 16.35 1.89
N SER A 21 16.66 16.17 1.61
CA SER A 21 15.70 17.26 1.35
C SER A 21 14.41 16.91 2.08
N ARG A 22 13.83 17.89 2.78
CA ARG A 22 12.62 17.74 3.58
C ARG A 22 11.71 18.96 3.42
N ILE A 23 10.43 18.68 3.30
CA ILE A 23 9.32 19.63 3.32
C ILE A 23 8.59 19.40 4.64
N ASP A 24 8.81 20.30 5.61
CA ASP A 24 8.24 20.25 6.97
C ASP A 24 6.97 21.10 7.13
N PHE A 25 6.50 21.74 6.06
CA PHE A 25 5.30 22.58 6.01
C PHE A 25 5.27 23.78 6.98
N GLU A 26 6.42 24.18 7.53
CA GLU A 26 6.52 25.40 8.35
C GLU A 26 6.43 26.67 7.49
N ASN A 27 6.81 26.56 6.21
CA ASN A 27 6.72 27.62 5.21
C ASN A 27 5.44 27.51 4.36
N ALA A 28 4.79 28.66 4.10
CA ALA A 28 3.64 28.76 3.20
C ALA A 28 3.99 28.42 1.73
N GLN A 29 5.24 28.60 1.31
CA GLN A 29 5.73 28.21 -0.02
C GLN A 29 6.23 26.75 -0.03
N HIS A 30 5.36 25.80 0.31
CA HIS A 30 5.71 24.37 0.42
C HIS A 30 5.71 23.61 -0.92
N GLY A 31 5.36 24.25 -2.04
CA GLY A 31 5.40 23.67 -3.39
C GLY A 31 4.27 22.69 -3.75
N TRP A 32 3.64 22.03 -2.77
CA TRP A 32 2.47 21.17 -3.01
C TRP A 32 1.23 21.97 -3.47
N LEU A 33 0.56 21.48 -4.50
CA LEU A 33 -0.65 22.09 -5.06
C LEU A 33 -1.68 21.04 -5.45
N VAL A 34 -2.95 21.44 -5.58
CA VAL A 34 -3.98 20.56 -6.16
C VAL A 34 -3.68 20.38 -7.65
N LEU A 35 -3.62 19.13 -8.11
CA LEU A 35 -3.38 18.83 -9.52
C LEU A 35 -4.40 19.58 -10.40
N PRO A 36 -3.98 20.26 -11.48
CA PRO A 36 -4.92 20.91 -12.39
C PRO A 36 -6.01 19.95 -12.89
N GLY A 37 -7.28 20.34 -12.71
CA GLY A 37 -8.45 19.50 -13.04
C GLY A 37 -8.92 18.57 -11.92
N ALA A 38 -8.12 18.36 -10.87
CA ALA A 38 -8.56 17.68 -9.66
C ALA A 38 -9.41 18.62 -8.78
N GLY A 39 -10.24 18.02 -7.92
CA GLY A 39 -11.06 18.77 -6.95
C GLY A 39 -10.33 19.09 -5.65
N GLY A 40 -10.87 20.02 -4.87
CA GLY A 40 -10.48 20.25 -3.48
C GLY A 40 -9.64 21.50 -3.22
N LYS A 41 -9.09 21.57 -2.01
CA LYS A 41 -8.36 22.72 -1.47
C LYS A 41 -7.19 22.23 -0.62
N VAL A 42 -6.02 22.84 -0.84
CA VAL A 42 -4.84 22.69 0.00
C VAL A 42 -4.68 23.92 0.90
N GLU A 43 -4.38 23.69 2.16
CA GLU A 43 -4.05 24.72 3.15
C GLU A 43 -3.11 24.16 4.22
N LEU A 44 -2.52 25.02 5.05
CA LEU A 44 -1.78 24.61 6.24
C LEU A 44 -2.74 24.60 7.45
N THR A 45 -2.61 23.59 8.31
CA THR A 45 -3.32 23.51 9.60
C THR A 45 -2.36 23.70 10.76
N GLU A 46 -2.81 24.37 11.82
CA GLU A 46 -2.09 24.53 13.10
C GLU A 46 -2.78 23.75 14.25
N ASN A 47 -3.81 22.96 13.94
CA ASN A 47 -4.50 22.14 14.95
C ASN A 47 -3.53 21.05 15.47
N PRO A 48 -3.20 21.00 16.77
CA PRO A 48 -2.23 20.05 17.29
C PRO A 48 -2.60 18.57 17.10
N ASN A 49 -3.89 18.26 16.90
CA ASN A 49 -4.32 16.89 16.57
C ASN A 49 -4.03 16.52 15.10
N ASP A 50 -3.82 17.52 14.25
CA ASP A 50 -3.65 17.40 12.80
C ASP A 50 -2.24 17.80 12.34
N VAL A 51 -1.30 17.91 13.28
CA VAL A 51 0.11 18.20 13.04
C VAL A 51 0.93 17.04 13.62
N LYS A 52 1.84 16.45 12.84
CA LYS A 52 2.64 15.32 13.30
C LYS A 52 3.92 15.79 13.99
N SER A 53 4.55 16.82 13.44
CA SER A 53 5.76 17.45 13.96
C SER A 53 5.73 18.96 13.69
N GLY A 54 6.54 19.75 14.39
CA GLY A 54 6.54 21.21 14.21
C GLY A 54 5.26 21.89 14.69
N LYS A 55 4.82 22.91 13.95
CA LYS A 55 3.63 23.73 14.23
C LYS A 55 2.55 23.58 13.17
N ARG A 56 2.92 23.10 11.98
CA ARG A 56 2.03 23.06 10.82
C ARG A 56 2.14 21.74 10.08
N ALA A 57 1.05 21.39 9.42
CA ALA A 57 1.02 20.29 8.44
C ALA A 57 0.18 20.71 7.25
N LEU A 58 0.39 20.06 6.11
CA LEU A 58 -0.46 20.22 4.94
C LEU A 58 -1.81 19.56 5.19
N ARG A 59 -2.89 20.26 4.84
CA ARG A 59 -4.26 19.74 4.84
C ARG A 59 -4.83 19.82 3.43
N TYR A 60 -5.32 18.70 2.92
CA TYR A 60 -6.05 18.61 1.67
C TYR A 60 -7.49 18.19 1.93
N THR A 61 -8.43 19.07 1.62
CA THR A 61 -9.88 18.81 1.71
C THR A 61 -10.47 18.66 0.33
N TYR A 62 -11.19 17.58 0.07
CA TYR A 62 -11.73 17.27 -1.26
C TYR A 62 -13.05 16.49 -1.16
N THR A 63 -13.69 16.21 -2.30
CA THR A 63 -14.91 15.41 -2.37
C THR A 63 -14.64 14.13 -3.16
N ALA A 64 -14.74 12.99 -2.49
CA ALA A 64 -14.70 11.69 -3.14
C ALA A 64 -16.05 11.42 -3.82
N ALA A 65 -16.02 11.21 -5.13
CA ALA A 65 -17.20 10.88 -5.94
C ALA A 65 -16.77 10.14 -7.22
N VAL A 66 -17.70 9.42 -7.84
CA VAL A 66 -17.47 8.72 -9.11
C VAL A 66 -16.95 9.69 -10.18
N GLY A 67 -15.87 9.31 -10.85
CA GLY A 67 -15.26 10.10 -11.93
C GLY A 67 -14.55 11.37 -11.48
N LYS A 68 -14.35 11.58 -10.17
CA LYS A 68 -13.54 12.68 -9.64
C LYS A 68 -12.13 12.20 -9.32
N LEU A 69 -11.15 12.90 -9.89
CA LEU A 69 -9.74 12.77 -9.52
C LEU A 69 -9.46 13.67 -8.32
N ASN A 70 -8.85 13.11 -7.28
CA ASN A 70 -8.39 13.83 -6.09
C ASN A 70 -6.90 13.59 -5.94
N ALA A 71 -6.11 14.62 -6.22
CA ALA A 71 -4.67 14.50 -6.30
C ALA A 71 -3.99 15.80 -5.90
N LEU A 72 -2.90 15.66 -5.13
CA LEU A 72 -1.90 16.69 -4.94
C LEU A 72 -0.71 16.42 -5.85
N ILE A 73 -0.01 17.47 -6.26
CA ILE A 73 1.22 17.39 -7.04
C ILE A 73 2.30 18.29 -6.45
N TYR A 74 3.54 17.85 -6.60
CA TYR A 74 4.77 18.56 -6.29
C TYR A 74 5.71 18.49 -7.50
N LEU A 75 6.22 19.65 -7.95
CA LEU A 75 6.90 19.82 -9.25
C LEU A 75 8.40 20.13 -9.10
N GLN A 76 8.98 19.87 -7.94
CA GLN A 76 10.41 20.12 -7.66
C GLN A 76 11.09 18.84 -7.15
N PRO A 77 11.01 17.73 -7.91
CA PRO A 77 11.59 16.44 -7.51
C PRO A 77 13.12 16.54 -7.37
N GLU A 78 13.68 15.61 -6.60
CA GLU A 78 15.12 15.48 -6.39
C GLU A 78 15.65 14.29 -7.22
N ASP A 79 16.52 14.55 -8.18
CA ASP A 79 17.06 13.55 -9.13
C ASP A 79 17.86 12.43 -8.44
N TRP A 80 18.45 12.73 -7.29
CA TRP A 80 19.28 11.82 -6.49
C TRP A 80 18.47 10.89 -5.58
N ALA A 81 17.15 11.09 -5.44
CA ALA A 81 16.35 10.33 -4.49
C ALA A 81 16.28 8.84 -4.83
N GLN A 82 16.34 7.99 -3.81
CA GLN A 82 16.22 6.53 -3.90
C GLN A 82 15.00 6.00 -3.13
N ALA A 83 14.38 6.87 -2.32
CA ALA A 83 13.14 6.61 -1.62
C ALA A 83 12.49 7.93 -1.17
N PHE A 84 11.22 7.84 -0.82
CA PHE A 84 10.43 8.91 -0.22
C PHE A 84 9.99 8.48 1.17
N ARG A 85 9.97 9.42 2.13
CA ARG A 85 9.44 9.16 3.46
C ARG A 85 8.57 10.31 3.91
N PHE A 86 7.39 10.01 4.43
CA PHE A 86 6.47 11.04 4.90
C PHE A 86 5.54 10.52 5.98
N TRP A 87 4.95 11.44 6.73
CA TRP A 87 3.84 11.14 7.62
C TRP A 87 2.53 11.50 6.93
N VAL A 88 1.54 10.63 7.06
CA VAL A 88 0.21 10.85 6.49
C VAL A 88 -0.88 10.43 7.47
N LYS A 89 -2.01 11.15 7.44
CA LYS A 89 -3.24 10.84 8.14
C LYS A 89 -4.42 11.15 7.22
N ALA A 90 -5.51 10.41 7.34
CA ALA A 90 -6.77 10.71 6.64
C ALA A 90 -7.93 10.68 7.63
N ASP A 91 -9.04 11.35 7.34
CA ASP A 91 -10.21 11.37 8.23
C ASP A 91 -10.93 10.01 8.30
N ARG A 92 -10.74 9.17 7.28
CA ARG A 92 -11.27 7.80 7.22
C ARG A 92 -10.27 6.89 6.50
N PRO A 93 -10.45 5.55 6.58
CA PRO A 93 -9.62 4.63 5.83
C PRO A 93 -9.73 4.86 4.32
N ALA A 94 -8.60 4.79 3.62
CA ALA A 94 -8.53 5.00 2.18
C ALA A 94 -7.25 4.39 1.60
N LEU A 95 -7.31 4.00 0.32
CA LEU A 95 -6.13 3.62 -0.45
C LEU A 95 -5.61 4.86 -1.17
N PHE A 96 -4.35 5.20 -0.92
CA PHE A 96 -3.64 6.25 -1.63
C PHE A 96 -2.55 5.62 -2.50
N ALA A 97 -2.07 6.38 -3.48
CA ALA A 97 -0.85 6.05 -4.20
C ALA A 97 0.08 7.27 -4.22
N LEU A 98 1.37 7.01 -4.00
CA LEU A 98 2.41 7.92 -4.43
C LEU A 98 2.63 7.68 -5.91
N SER A 99 2.45 8.72 -6.72
CA SER A 99 2.64 8.71 -8.16
C SER A 99 3.90 9.47 -8.51
N VAL A 100 4.64 8.97 -9.49
CA VAL A 100 5.77 9.68 -10.08
C VAL A 100 5.56 9.71 -11.59
N GLN A 101 5.80 10.85 -12.21
CA GLN A 101 5.69 11.04 -13.65
C GLN A 101 7.02 11.54 -14.22
N GLU A 102 7.49 10.81 -15.23
CA GLU A 102 8.69 11.15 -16.00
C GLU A 102 8.34 12.09 -17.18
N GLU A 103 9.33 12.84 -17.67
CA GLU A 103 9.21 13.68 -18.87
C GLU A 103 8.94 12.82 -20.11
N SER A 104 9.48 11.61 -20.15
CA SER A 104 9.17 10.55 -21.14
C SER A 104 7.67 10.22 -21.26
N GLY A 105 6.89 10.51 -20.21
CA GLY A 105 5.47 10.18 -20.09
C GLY A 105 5.17 8.89 -19.33
N GLU A 106 6.19 8.13 -18.91
CA GLU A 106 6.01 6.99 -18.00
C GLU A 106 5.43 7.48 -16.66
N ARG A 107 4.46 6.72 -16.15
CA ARG A 107 3.84 6.97 -14.84
C ARG A 107 4.01 5.76 -13.97
N TRP A 108 4.40 6.01 -12.75
CA TRP A 108 4.76 5.00 -11.78
C TRP A 108 3.91 5.20 -10.53
N HIS A 109 3.39 4.12 -9.97
CA HIS A 109 2.52 4.16 -8.79
C HIS A 109 3.00 3.20 -7.70
N ALA A 110 3.03 3.69 -6.46
CA ALA A 110 3.25 2.90 -5.27
C ALA A 110 2.03 3.06 -4.33
N PRO A 111 1.08 2.10 -4.32
CA PRO A 111 -0.10 2.17 -3.48
C PRO A 111 0.22 1.89 -2.00
N PHE A 112 -0.47 2.58 -1.10
CA PHE A 112 -0.39 2.37 0.34
C PHE A 112 -1.74 2.68 1.02
N TRP A 113 -2.06 1.93 2.05
CA TRP A 113 -3.29 2.08 2.81
C TRP A 113 -3.10 3.02 4.00
N ILE A 114 -4.09 3.87 4.24
CA ILE A 114 -4.19 4.70 5.45
C ILE A 114 -5.38 4.18 6.25
N SER A 115 -5.16 3.84 7.53
CA SER A 115 -6.23 3.27 8.38
C SER A 115 -7.25 4.30 8.91
N GLY A 116 -7.03 5.59 8.64
CA GLY A 116 -7.88 6.68 9.10
C GLY A 116 -7.62 7.09 10.55
N ASN A 117 -7.79 8.39 10.83
CA ASN A 117 -7.66 9.09 12.11
C ASN A 117 -6.35 8.93 12.89
N ASP A 118 -5.40 8.15 12.39
CA ASP A 118 -4.08 7.95 12.99
C ASP A 118 -2.99 8.39 12.01
N TRP A 119 -1.97 9.05 12.54
CA TRP A 119 -0.74 9.31 11.80
C TRP A 119 0.04 8.01 11.60
N GLN A 120 0.49 7.80 10.37
CA GLN A 120 1.41 6.71 10.02
C GLN A 120 2.56 7.25 9.18
N GLN A 121 3.74 6.66 9.38
CA GLN A 121 4.89 6.91 8.52
C GLN A 121 4.85 5.95 7.33
N VAL A 122 5.19 6.47 6.16
CA VAL A 122 5.23 5.73 4.90
C VAL A 122 6.59 5.95 4.27
N THR A 123 7.36 4.87 4.08
CA THR A 123 8.66 4.92 3.39
C THR A 123 8.64 4.06 2.12
N ILE A 124 8.54 4.72 0.96
CA ILE A 124 8.43 4.09 -0.36
C ILE A 124 9.78 4.13 -1.06
N ALA A 125 10.34 2.97 -1.41
CA ALA A 125 11.55 2.87 -2.23
C ALA A 125 11.20 2.95 -3.72
N LEU A 126 12.16 3.31 -4.59
CA LEU A 126 11.91 3.27 -6.05
C LEU A 126 11.45 1.88 -6.53
N SER A 127 11.94 0.81 -5.89
CA SER A 127 11.53 -0.57 -6.19
C SER A 127 10.11 -0.95 -5.75
N ASP A 128 9.38 -0.05 -5.08
CA ASP A 128 7.95 -0.26 -4.75
C ASP A 128 7.01 0.23 -5.84
N PHE A 129 7.54 0.99 -6.80
CA PHE A 129 6.75 1.55 -7.87
C PHE A 129 6.48 0.51 -8.96
N MET A 130 5.25 0.49 -9.42
CA MET A 130 4.80 -0.27 -10.57
C MET A 130 4.46 0.69 -11.69
N LEU A 131 4.78 0.32 -12.93
CA LEU A 131 4.40 1.09 -14.10
C LEU A 131 2.86 1.12 -14.23
N ALA A 132 2.31 2.28 -14.55
CA ALA A 132 0.89 2.44 -14.81
C ALA A 132 0.48 1.64 -16.06
N GLU A 133 -0.65 0.94 -15.98
CA GLU A 133 -1.12 0.02 -17.03
C GLU A 133 -1.38 0.70 -18.38
N ASP A 134 -1.62 2.01 -18.37
CA ASP A 134 -1.90 2.83 -19.57
C ASP A 134 -0.64 3.50 -20.14
N THR A 135 0.55 3.15 -19.64
CA THR A 135 1.84 3.64 -20.14
C THR A 135 2.69 2.52 -20.72
N LYS A 136 3.47 2.83 -21.77
CA LYS A 136 4.40 1.87 -22.37
C LYS A 136 5.78 2.05 -21.73
N PRO A 137 6.45 0.97 -21.32
CA PRO A 137 7.76 1.09 -20.72
C PRO A 137 8.80 1.60 -21.74
N VAL A 138 9.66 2.53 -21.35
CA VAL A 138 10.84 2.90 -22.14
C VAL A 138 12.01 1.97 -21.79
N ASN A 139 12.31 1.81 -20.49
CA ASN A 139 13.40 0.94 -20.02
C ASN A 139 13.03 0.02 -18.83
N ASN A 140 11.76 0.02 -18.39
CA ASN A 140 11.24 -0.73 -17.23
C ASN A 140 11.89 -0.35 -15.89
N LYS A 141 12.32 0.90 -15.73
CA LYS A 141 12.90 1.41 -14.49
C LYS A 141 12.43 2.85 -14.28
N LEU A 142 12.07 3.17 -13.04
CA LEU A 142 11.82 4.56 -12.64
C LEU A 142 13.16 5.33 -12.62
N ASP A 143 13.23 6.40 -13.40
CA ASP A 143 14.41 7.25 -13.57
C ASP A 143 14.19 8.63 -12.95
N MET A 144 14.70 8.82 -11.73
CA MET A 144 14.51 10.05 -10.95
C MET A 144 15.09 11.31 -11.61
N ASP A 145 16.08 11.17 -12.48
CA ASP A 145 16.65 12.27 -13.29
C ASP A 145 15.74 12.72 -14.44
N ASP A 146 14.73 11.93 -14.81
CA ASP A 146 13.69 12.28 -15.79
C ASP A 146 12.35 12.66 -15.12
N VAL A 147 12.27 12.63 -13.77
CA VAL A 147 11.02 12.94 -13.07
C VAL A 147 10.70 14.41 -13.14
N GLN A 148 9.49 14.72 -13.60
CA GLN A 148 8.94 16.09 -13.66
C GLN A 148 7.91 16.38 -12.57
N GLY A 149 7.35 15.35 -11.92
CA GLY A 149 6.33 15.55 -10.91
C GLY A 149 6.09 14.34 -10.03
N ILE A 150 5.71 14.62 -8.78
CA ILE A 150 5.32 13.65 -7.76
C ILE A 150 3.90 13.96 -7.35
N GLY A 151 3.04 12.95 -7.31
CA GLY A 151 1.65 13.08 -6.94
C GLY A 151 1.26 12.24 -5.73
N LEU A 152 0.34 12.73 -4.92
CA LEU A 152 -0.38 11.92 -3.93
C LEU A 152 -1.84 11.84 -4.35
N ILE A 153 -2.30 10.63 -4.67
CA ILE A 153 -3.60 10.40 -5.30
C ILE A 153 -4.44 9.52 -4.37
N ASP A 154 -5.67 9.96 -4.06
CA ASP A 154 -6.67 9.07 -3.47
C ASP A 154 -7.24 8.18 -4.57
N VAL A 155 -6.86 6.90 -4.58
CA VAL A 155 -7.31 5.93 -5.58
C VAL A 155 -8.62 5.27 -5.17
N SER A 156 -9.18 5.62 -4.01
CA SER A 156 -10.44 5.05 -3.51
C SER A 156 -11.64 5.40 -4.39
N ALA A 157 -11.54 6.47 -5.20
CA ALA A 157 -12.55 6.81 -6.20
C ALA A 157 -12.72 5.73 -7.28
N LEU A 158 -11.72 4.88 -7.52
CA LEU A 158 -11.84 3.73 -8.42
C LEU A 158 -12.85 2.70 -7.89
N PHE A 159 -12.96 2.53 -6.57
CA PHE A 159 -13.97 1.66 -5.96
C PHE A 159 -15.37 2.21 -6.17
N LEU A 160 -15.55 3.53 -6.18
CA LEU A 160 -16.86 4.15 -6.40
C LEU A 160 -17.42 3.87 -7.80
N ALA A 161 -16.57 3.60 -8.78
CA ALA A 161 -17.00 3.26 -10.14
C ALA A 161 -17.54 1.83 -10.28
N THR A 162 -17.31 0.96 -9.29
CA THR A 162 -17.70 -0.45 -9.32
C THR A 162 -18.80 -0.68 -8.28
N PRO A 163 -20.07 -0.92 -8.68
CA PRO A 163 -21.19 -1.07 -7.74
C PRO A 163 -20.93 -2.12 -6.64
N ASP A 164 -20.28 -3.22 -6.99
CA ASP A 164 -19.98 -4.31 -6.05
C ASP A 164 -18.93 -3.92 -5.00
N ALA A 165 -18.10 -2.92 -5.26
CA ALA A 165 -17.09 -2.47 -4.30
C ALA A 165 -17.71 -1.78 -3.08
N ALA A 166 -18.91 -1.20 -3.20
CA ALA A 166 -19.63 -0.64 -2.06
C ALA A 166 -20.03 -1.72 -1.03
N ILE A 167 -20.24 -2.98 -1.48
CA ILE A 167 -20.50 -4.11 -0.58
C ILE A 167 -19.26 -4.41 0.26
N LEU A 168 -18.07 -4.34 -0.35
CA LEU A 168 -16.82 -4.66 0.32
C LEU A 168 -16.28 -3.50 1.14
N PHE A 169 -16.43 -2.25 0.71
CA PHE A 169 -15.75 -1.10 1.32
C PHE A 169 -16.71 -0.09 1.95
N GLY A 170 -18.02 -0.29 1.83
CA GLY A 170 -19.02 0.67 2.28
C GLY A 170 -19.07 1.92 1.40
N ASP A 171 -19.82 2.93 1.83
CA ASP A 171 -19.89 4.22 1.13
C ASP A 171 -18.56 4.97 1.26
N GLN A 172 -17.87 5.10 0.13
CA GLN A 172 -16.60 5.83 0.03
C GLN A 172 -16.78 7.26 -0.49
N SER A 173 -18.01 7.76 -0.63
CA SER A 173 -18.27 9.10 -1.14
C SER A 173 -18.25 10.19 -0.05
N GLY A 174 -18.27 11.45 -0.49
CA GLY A 174 -18.42 12.61 0.38
C GLY A 174 -17.13 13.38 0.63
N THR A 175 -17.21 14.37 1.51
CA THR A 175 -16.05 15.21 1.88
C THR A 175 -15.03 14.41 2.65
N ARG A 176 -13.77 14.52 2.24
CA ARG A 176 -12.60 13.86 2.83
C ARG A 176 -11.55 14.88 3.22
N VAL A 177 -10.70 14.48 4.17
CA VAL A 177 -9.53 15.26 4.57
C VAL A 177 -8.32 14.34 4.67
N MET A 178 -7.23 14.74 4.04
CA MET A 178 -5.92 14.13 4.20
C MET A 178 -4.95 15.16 4.77
N TRP A 179 -4.09 14.73 5.68
CA TRP A 179 -2.99 15.51 6.22
C TRP A 179 -1.66 14.86 5.86
N LEU A 180 -0.70 15.68 5.48
CA LEU A 180 0.66 15.29 5.11
C LEU A 180 1.64 16.13 5.91
N ASP A 181 2.68 15.47 6.42
CA ASP A 181 3.72 16.13 7.21
C ASP A 181 5.09 15.48 6.94
N ASP A 182 6.16 16.25 7.14
CA ASP A 182 7.56 15.84 6.97
C ASP A 182 7.83 14.99 5.71
N PHE A 183 7.57 15.54 4.52
CA PHE A 183 7.86 14.84 3.27
C PHE A 183 9.35 14.92 2.93
N GLU A 184 10.03 13.78 2.84
CA GLU A 184 11.47 13.65 2.70
C GLU A 184 11.86 12.89 1.44
N PHE A 185 12.94 13.35 0.80
CA PHE A 185 13.69 12.61 -0.20
C PHE A 185 14.89 11.95 0.47
N LEU A 186 15.04 10.65 0.25
CA LEU A 186 16.10 9.84 0.86
C LEU A 186 17.10 9.40 -0.21
N SER A 187 18.39 9.62 0.05
CA SER A 187 19.49 9.20 -0.84
C SER A 187 19.76 7.70 -0.82
N LYS A 188 19.13 6.97 0.10
CA LYS A 188 19.20 5.52 0.23
C LYS A 188 17.82 4.93 0.41
N ALA A 189 17.54 3.88 -0.36
CA ALA A 189 16.38 3.05 -0.14
C ALA A 189 16.52 2.24 1.18
N PRO A 190 15.42 1.99 1.90
CA PRO A 190 15.42 1.03 3.00
C PRO A 190 15.87 -0.35 2.53
N THR A 191 16.77 -0.99 3.29
CA THR A 191 17.15 -2.38 3.02
C THR A 191 15.96 -3.31 3.25
N ARG A 192 15.66 -4.15 2.26
CA ARG A 192 14.59 -5.15 2.35
C ARG A 192 15.05 -6.49 1.84
N ARG A 193 14.44 -7.56 2.36
CA ARG A 193 14.67 -8.91 1.84
C ARG A 193 14.07 -9.01 0.45
N ASN A 194 14.90 -9.36 -0.52
CA ASN A 194 14.44 -9.69 -1.87
C ASN A 194 14.36 -11.23 -1.97
N ASP A 195 13.17 -11.78 -1.78
CA ASP A 195 12.89 -13.20 -2.02
C ASP A 195 11.75 -13.30 -3.04
N PRO A 196 11.99 -13.84 -4.25
CA PRO A 196 10.98 -13.92 -5.30
C PRO A 196 9.80 -14.84 -4.95
N ASN A 197 9.89 -15.60 -3.86
CA ASN A 197 8.81 -16.43 -3.35
C ASN A 197 7.95 -15.72 -2.30
N ILE A 198 8.33 -14.55 -1.82
CA ILE A 198 7.53 -13.76 -0.88
C ILE A 198 6.57 -12.87 -1.68
N ILE A 199 5.28 -12.97 -1.38
CA ILE A 199 4.25 -12.05 -1.86
C ILE A 199 4.23 -10.83 -0.93
N ASP A 200 4.20 -11.09 0.38
CA ASP A 200 4.36 -10.06 1.40
C ASP A 200 4.97 -10.66 2.67
N ASP A 201 5.83 -9.92 3.33
CA ASP A 201 6.36 -10.21 4.66
C ASP A 201 6.26 -9.01 5.60
N PHE A 202 5.56 -7.96 5.18
CA PHE A 202 5.24 -6.77 5.96
C PHE A 202 6.49 -6.05 6.52
N GLN A 203 7.63 -6.16 5.84
CA GLN A 203 8.85 -5.42 6.19
C GLN A 203 8.70 -3.91 6.01
N ARG A 204 7.83 -3.47 5.09
CA ARG A 204 7.47 -2.07 4.89
C ARG A 204 6.90 -1.48 6.18
N ASP A 205 7.12 -0.19 6.41
CA ASP A 205 6.51 0.56 7.51
C ASP A 205 5.04 0.93 7.23
N TYR A 206 4.59 0.74 5.99
CA TYR A 206 3.21 0.88 5.54
C TYR A 206 2.63 -0.44 5.01
N LEU A 207 1.31 -0.49 4.82
CA LEU A 207 0.60 -1.64 4.24
C LEU A 207 0.17 -1.35 2.81
N THR A 208 0.34 -2.32 1.91
CA THR A 208 -0.19 -2.31 0.53
C THR A 208 -1.52 -3.09 0.42
N TRP A 209 -2.13 -3.38 1.56
CA TRP A 209 -3.39 -4.13 1.68
C TRP A 209 -4.52 -3.17 1.98
N MET A 210 -5.71 -3.48 1.50
CA MET A 210 -6.93 -2.73 1.77
C MET A 210 -7.78 -3.52 2.74
N ALA A 211 -8.41 -2.83 3.69
CA ALA A 211 -9.39 -3.44 4.57
C ALA A 211 -10.80 -3.30 3.97
N THR A 212 -11.62 -4.34 4.09
CA THR A 212 -13.07 -4.22 3.83
C THR A 212 -13.73 -3.32 4.89
N ALA A 213 -14.97 -2.92 4.63
CA ALA A 213 -15.81 -2.18 5.56
C ALA A 213 -15.80 -2.88 6.92
N TYR A 214 -15.66 -2.06 7.97
CA TYR A 214 -15.62 -2.51 9.36
C TYR A 214 -14.43 -3.39 9.76
N THR A 215 -13.52 -3.66 8.84
CA THR A 215 -12.22 -4.26 9.12
C THR A 215 -11.20 -3.15 9.34
N THR A 216 -10.39 -3.28 10.39
CA THR A 216 -9.23 -2.43 10.62
C THR A 216 -7.97 -3.24 10.38
N ILE A 217 -7.05 -2.69 9.60
CA ILE A 217 -5.70 -3.21 9.49
C ILE A 217 -4.69 -2.24 10.09
N LYS A 218 -3.70 -2.78 10.79
CA LYS A 218 -2.53 -2.02 11.24
C LYS A 218 -1.29 -2.89 11.11
N ARG A 219 -0.14 -2.26 10.85
CA ARG A 219 1.14 -2.92 10.98
C ARG A 219 1.38 -3.27 12.46
N GLU A 220 1.87 -4.47 12.71
CA GLU A 220 2.33 -4.93 14.02
C GLU A 220 3.72 -5.59 13.85
N ALA A 221 4.47 -5.75 14.93
CA ALA A 221 5.79 -6.37 14.87
C ALA A 221 5.73 -7.75 14.19
N GLY A 222 6.31 -7.84 13.00
CA GLY A 222 6.36 -9.08 12.23
C GLY A 222 5.10 -9.41 11.42
N GLY A 223 4.17 -8.48 11.19
CA GLY A 223 3.01 -8.76 10.32
C GLY A 223 1.99 -7.65 10.17
N MET A 224 0.89 -7.98 9.53
CA MET A 224 -0.33 -7.18 9.49
C MET A 224 -1.35 -7.74 10.49
N ARG A 225 -1.78 -6.89 11.41
CA ARG A 225 -2.90 -7.15 12.29
C ARG A 225 -4.20 -6.81 11.57
N VAL A 226 -5.15 -7.73 11.59
CA VAL A 226 -6.51 -7.57 11.04
C VAL A 226 -7.50 -7.72 12.18
N GLU A 227 -8.44 -6.79 12.32
CA GLU A 227 -9.43 -6.78 13.40
C GLU A 227 -10.80 -6.32 12.93
N TYR A 228 -11.84 -6.87 13.53
CA TYR A 228 -13.21 -6.41 13.36
C TYR A 228 -14.02 -6.73 14.63
N ASN A 229 -15.07 -5.94 14.86
CA ASN A 229 -15.94 -6.06 16.03
C ASN A 229 -17.36 -5.57 15.67
N LEU A 230 -18.12 -6.36 14.91
CA LEU A 230 -19.50 -6.04 14.55
C LEU A 230 -20.34 -7.29 14.28
N PRO A 231 -21.66 -7.21 14.49
CA PRO A 231 -22.57 -8.29 14.12
C PRO A 231 -22.71 -8.43 12.59
N PHE A 232 -23.01 -9.67 12.19
CA PHE A 232 -23.37 -10.11 10.84
C PHE A 232 -24.50 -9.28 10.19
N PRO A 233 -24.60 -9.21 8.84
CA PRO A 233 -23.71 -9.80 7.82
C PRO A 233 -22.76 -8.80 7.17
N TYR A 234 -21.44 -9.05 7.25
CA TYR A 234 -20.43 -8.37 6.44
C TYR A 234 -19.29 -9.33 6.09
N ILE A 235 -18.61 -9.08 4.97
CA ILE A 235 -17.38 -9.79 4.61
C ILE A 235 -16.21 -9.07 5.30
N PHE A 236 -15.70 -9.66 6.37
CA PHE A 236 -14.52 -9.14 7.06
C PHE A 236 -13.26 -9.69 6.41
N GLY A 237 -12.44 -8.82 5.85
CA GLY A 237 -11.29 -9.27 5.10
C GLY A 237 -10.37 -8.15 4.67
N VAL A 238 -9.33 -8.57 3.98
CA VAL A 238 -8.27 -7.73 3.45
C VAL A 238 -7.93 -8.18 2.05
N LEU A 239 -7.61 -7.24 1.17
CA LEU A 239 -7.25 -7.58 -0.21
C LEU A 239 -6.07 -6.74 -0.70
N ARG A 240 -5.37 -7.26 -1.69
CA ARG A 240 -4.19 -6.65 -2.29
C ARG A 240 -4.17 -6.89 -3.78
N MET A 241 -3.86 -5.85 -4.53
CA MET A 241 -3.54 -5.95 -5.95
C MET A 241 -2.15 -6.55 -6.12
N LEU A 242 -2.00 -7.43 -7.11
CA LEU A 242 -0.76 -8.09 -7.45
C LEU A 242 -0.24 -7.55 -8.79
N GLU A 243 1.09 -7.53 -8.91
CA GLU A 243 1.74 -7.30 -10.19
C GLU A 243 1.35 -8.38 -11.21
N PRO A 244 1.31 -8.04 -12.51
CA PRO A 244 1.08 -9.02 -13.57
C PRO A 244 2.04 -10.20 -13.44
N ASN A 245 1.51 -11.42 -13.50
CA ASN A 245 2.28 -12.66 -13.35
C ASN A 245 2.97 -12.84 -12.00
N ALA A 246 2.56 -12.14 -10.94
CA ALA A 246 3.16 -12.29 -9.61
C ALA A 246 3.14 -13.74 -9.12
N LEU A 247 2.13 -14.52 -9.48
CA LEU A 247 1.98 -15.92 -9.07
C LEU A 247 2.38 -16.93 -10.16
N ARG A 248 3.07 -16.48 -11.23
CA ARG A 248 3.61 -17.37 -12.27
C ARG A 248 4.47 -18.45 -11.63
N ASP A 249 4.28 -19.68 -12.09
CA ASP A 249 4.99 -20.88 -11.63
C ASP A 249 4.80 -21.24 -10.14
N ALA A 250 3.88 -20.59 -9.43
CA ALA A 250 3.47 -21.04 -8.11
C ALA A 250 2.57 -22.29 -8.25
N LYS A 251 2.60 -23.19 -7.28
CA LYS A 251 1.66 -24.31 -7.11
C LYS A 251 0.56 -24.03 -6.08
N GLY A 252 0.68 -22.92 -5.37
CA GLY A 252 -0.19 -22.54 -4.27
C GLY A 252 0.28 -21.30 -3.54
N ILE A 253 -0.43 -20.96 -2.46
CA ILE A 253 -0.06 -19.92 -1.49
C ILE A 253 0.12 -20.56 -0.11
N GLU A 254 1.15 -20.10 0.61
CA GLU A 254 1.30 -20.32 2.05
C GLU A 254 0.99 -19.01 2.76
N VAL A 255 0.04 -19.05 3.70
CA VAL A 255 -0.29 -17.94 4.60
C VAL A 255 0.23 -18.29 5.98
N VAL A 256 1.13 -17.48 6.54
CA VAL A 256 1.57 -17.63 7.93
C VAL A 256 0.70 -16.73 8.79
N VAL A 257 -0.20 -17.31 9.57
CA VAL A 257 -1.25 -16.56 10.28
C VAL A 257 -1.48 -17.09 11.69
N GLN A 258 -1.82 -16.21 12.61
CA GLN A 258 -2.39 -16.52 13.92
C GLN A 258 -3.80 -15.95 13.99
N VAL A 259 -4.75 -16.71 14.51
CA VAL A 259 -6.14 -16.26 14.68
C VAL A 259 -6.54 -16.41 16.14
N THR A 260 -7.24 -15.40 16.69
CA THR A 260 -7.60 -15.38 18.11
C THR A 260 -8.80 -16.29 18.40
N THR A 261 -9.89 -16.10 17.65
CA THR A 261 -11.13 -16.87 17.79
C THR A 261 -11.22 -17.91 16.68
N PRO A 262 -11.42 -19.22 16.99
CA PRO A 262 -11.58 -20.27 16.00
C PRO A 262 -12.59 -19.91 14.91
N THR A 263 -12.18 -20.08 13.66
CA THR A 263 -12.96 -19.73 12.47
C THR A 263 -12.44 -20.43 11.22
N THR A 264 -13.19 -20.33 10.13
CA THR A 264 -12.74 -20.69 8.78
C THR A 264 -12.28 -19.44 8.04
N LEU A 265 -11.01 -19.38 7.65
CA LEU A 265 -10.52 -18.34 6.74
C LEU A 265 -10.59 -18.81 5.29
N ALA A 266 -10.87 -17.88 4.39
CA ALA A 266 -10.82 -18.08 2.95
C ALA A 266 -9.69 -17.26 2.33
N VAL A 267 -9.00 -17.85 1.36
CA VAL A 267 -8.13 -17.15 0.42
C VAL A 267 -8.84 -17.06 -0.91
N PHE A 268 -9.03 -15.84 -1.38
CA PHE A 268 -9.55 -15.54 -2.71
C PHE A 268 -8.44 -15.08 -3.62
N VAL A 269 -8.55 -15.44 -4.89
CA VAL A 269 -7.75 -14.86 -5.98
C VAL A 269 -8.68 -14.48 -7.12
N GLU A 270 -8.42 -13.35 -7.76
CA GLU A 270 -9.16 -12.90 -8.95
C GLU A 270 -8.22 -12.80 -10.14
N GLU A 271 -8.65 -13.37 -11.26
CA GLU A 271 -7.95 -13.29 -12.54
C GLU A 271 -8.28 -12.00 -13.30
N VAL A 272 -7.47 -11.64 -14.29
CA VAL A 272 -7.67 -10.42 -15.08
C VAL A 272 -9.04 -10.34 -15.76
N ASP A 273 -9.62 -11.47 -16.14
CA ASP A 273 -10.97 -11.59 -16.72
C ASP A 273 -12.11 -11.49 -15.68
N GLY A 274 -11.77 -11.42 -14.39
CA GLY A 274 -12.72 -11.28 -13.29
C GLY A 274 -13.30 -12.58 -12.75
N GLU A 275 -12.83 -13.75 -13.21
CA GLU A 275 -13.14 -15.02 -12.56
C GLU A 275 -12.43 -15.10 -11.21
N ARG A 276 -13.20 -15.43 -10.16
CA ARG A 276 -12.72 -15.54 -8.79
C ARG A 276 -12.67 -16.98 -8.35
N TRP A 277 -11.60 -17.31 -7.64
CA TRP A 277 -11.34 -18.63 -7.10
C TRP A 277 -11.10 -18.54 -5.61
N GLN A 278 -11.54 -19.55 -4.86
CA GLN A 278 -11.38 -19.59 -3.42
C GLN A 278 -10.92 -20.95 -2.91
N ALA A 279 -10.16 -20.95 -1.82
CA ALA A 279 -9.92 -22.10 -0.97
C ALA A 279 -10.01 -21.69 0.51
N THR A 280 -10.41 -22.62 1.38
CA THR A 280 -10.60 -22.34 2.81
C THR A 280 -9.71 -23.19 3.70
N PHE A 281 -9.48 -22.74 4.93
CA PHE A 281 -8.81 -23.49 5.98
C PHE A 281 -9.31 -23.07 7.36
N GLU A 282 -9.28 -24.02 8.30
CA GLU A 282 -9.55 -23.74 9.71
C GLU A 282 -8.34 -23.06 10.37
N ALA A 283 -8.62 -22.06 11.20
CA ALA A 283 -7.63 -21.35 11.99
C ALA A 283 -8.21 -20.90 13.33
N GLY A 284 -7.35 -20.71 14.32
CA GLY A 284 -7.69 -20.14 15.61
C GLY A 284 -7.33 -21.04 16.78
N GLY A 285 -7.01 -20.41 17.91
CA GLY A 285 -6.48 -21.08 19.09
C GLY A 285 -4.97 -21.33 19.03
N GLU A 286 -4.28 -20.89 17.96
CA GLU A 286 -2.83 -20.99 17.89
C GLU A 286 -2.14 -20.03 18.87
N SER A 287 -1.11 -20.52 19.57
CA SER A 287 -0.28 -19.70 20.47
C SER A 287 0.68 -18.76 19.73
N LYS A 288 0.90 -19.00 18.43
CA LYS A 288 1.80 -18.25 17.55
C LYS A 288 1.35 -18.39 16.08
N PRO A 289 1.87 -17.57 15.15
CA PRO A 289 1.56 -17.73 13.74
C PRO A 289 1.98 -19.09 13.20
N GLU A 290 1.10 -19.71 12.42
CA GLU A 290 1.29 -21.02 11.79
C GLU A 290 1.16 -20.94 10.27
N PRO A 291 1.97 -21.72 9.52
CA PRO A 291 1.84 -21.80 8.06
C PRO A 291 0.64 -22.65 7.68
N LYS A 292 -0.25 -22.10 6.85
CA LYS A 292 -1.36 -22.81 6.20
C LYS A 292 -1.12 -22.80 4.69
N ARG A 293 -1.02 -23.99 4.09
CA ARG A 293 -0.69 -24.16 2.66
C ARG A 293 -1.94 -24.51 1.87
N LEU A 294 -2.19 -23.76 0.80
CA LEU A 294 -3.30 -23.96 -0.12
C LEU A 294 -2.75 -24.13 -1.54
N LEU A 295 -2.90 -25.33 -2.09
CA LEU A 295 -2.53 -25.64 -3.46
C LEU A 295 -3.63 -25.19 -4.42
N TRP A 296 -3.27 -24.82 -5.65
CA TRP A 296 -4.24 -24.43 -6.68
C TRP A 296 -5.28 -25.51 -6.98
N SER A 297 -4.94 -26.79 -6.81
CA SER A 297 -5.88 -27.90 -6.93
C SER A 297 -6.99 -27.91 -5.87
N GLN A 298 -6.88 -27.12 -4.81
CA GLN A 298 -7.89 -26.95 -3.77
C GLN A 298 -8.81 -25.76 -4.04
N PHE A 299 -8.47 -24.90 -5.00
CA PHE A 299 -9.26 -23.72 -5.33
C PHE A 299 -10.45 -24.11 -6.19
N THR A 300 -11.58 -23.48 -5.91
CA THR A 300 -12.84 -23.65 -6.63
C THR A 300 -13.37 -22.30 -7.08
N ILE A 301 -13.99 -22.25 -8.26
CA ILE A 301 -14.60 -21.03 -8.79
C ILE A 301 -15.72 -20.58 -7.85
N THR A 302 -15.82 -19.27 -7.59
CA THR A 302 -16.92 -18.71 -6.80
C THR A 302 -18.18 -18.59 -7.67
N ASP A 303 -19.35 -18.91 -7.10
CA ASP A 303 -20.61 -18.95 -7.84
C ASP A 303 -20.99 -17.61 -8.49
N ASP A 304 -20.59 -16.50 -7.88
CA ASP A 304 -20.89 -15.13 -8.33
C ASP A 304 -20.03 -14.63 -9.50
N THR A 305 -18.98 -15.37 -9.87
CA THR A 305 -18.10 -15.03 -11.00
C THR A 305 -18.00 -16.10 -12.07
N LYS A 306 -18.66 -17.25 -11.85
CA LYS A 306 -18.66 -18.37 -12.78
C LYS A 306 -19.08 -17.95 -14.18
N GLY A 307 -18.22 -18.23 -15.16
CA GLY A 307 -18.46 -17.92 -16.57
C GLY A 307 -17.96 -16.55 -17.02
N LYS A 308 -17.28 -15.79 -16.14
CA LYS A 308 -16.50 -14.62 -16.54
C LYS A 308 -15.18 -15.01 -17.25
N GLY A 309 -14.62 -16.17 -16.92
CA GLY A 309 -13.41 -16.73 -17.54
C GLY A 309 -13.67 -18.03 -18.31
N ASP A 310 -12.62 -18.82 -18.52
CA ASP A 310 -12.67 -20.10 -19.25
C ASP A 310 -12.87 -21.33 -18.33
N GLY A 311 -13.09 -21.10 -17.04
CA GLY A 311 -13.25 -22.16 -16.04
C GLY A 311 -11.95 -22.87 -15.66
N LYS A 312 -10.79 -22.33 -16.03
CA LYS A 312 -9.47 -22.91 -15.73
C LYS A 312 -8.58 -21.90 -15.03
N PHE A 313 -8.19 -22.24 -13.81
CA PHE A 313 -7.30 -21.41 -13.03
C PHE A 313 -5.91 -21.30 -13.68
N ASP A 314 -5.47 -20.06 -13.90
CA ASP A 314 -4.16 -19.67 -14.41
C ASP A 314 -3.47 -18.70 -13.41
N PRO A 315 -2.47 -19.19 -12.65
CA PRO A 315 -1.73 -18.36 -11.70
C PRO A 315 -1.07 -17.11 -12.33
N ALA A 316 -0.77 -17.13 -13.62
CA ALA A 316 -0.16 -15.97 -14.29
C ALA A 316 -1.17 -14.83 -14.50
N LYS A 317 -2.46 -15.13 -14.52
CA LYS A 317 -3.56 -14.15 -14.70
C LYS A 317 -4.06 -13.54 -13.41
N VAL A 318 -3.61 -14.00 -12.24
CA VAL A 318 -4.09 -13.46 -10.95
C VAL A 318 -3.62 -12.03 -10.77
N LYS A 319 -4.58 -11.10 -10.62
CA LYS A 319 -4.35 -9.66 -10.39
C LYS A 319 -4.68 -9.22 -8.96
N MET A 320 -5.41 -10.03 -8.20
CA MET A 320 -5.82 -9.69 -6.83
C MET A 320 -5.80 -10.93 -5.95
N LEU A 321 -5.44 -10.73 -4.69
CA LEU A 321 -5.48 -11.73 -3.63
C LEU A 321 -6.22 -11.14 -2.43
N ALA A 322 -7.11 -11.92 -1.81
CA ALA A 322 -7.79 -11.51 -0.58
C ALA A 322 -7.76 -12.62 0.48
N LEU A 323 -7.80 -12.21 1.75
CA LEU A 323 -8.04 -13.05 2.91
C LEU A 323 -9.33 -12.58 3.57
N ALA A 324 -10.27 -13.48 3.85
CA ALA A 324 -11.52 -13.11 4.52
C ALA A 324 -11.95 -14.16 5.56
N ASP A 325 -12.73 -13.71 6.56
CA ASP A 325 -13.38 -14.60 7.52
C ASP A 325 -14.60 -15.20 6.86
N TRP A 326 -14.46 -16.43 6.39
CA TRP A 326 -15.60 -17.15 5.82
C TRP A 326 -16.49 -17.71 6.93
N GLY A 327 -15.87 -18.09 8.05
CA GLY A 327 -16.57 -18.56 9.24
C GLY A 327 -17.53 -17.51 9.75
N ALA A 328 -17.19 -16.22 9.69
CA ALA A 328 -18.03 -15.10 10.11
C ALA A 328 -19.37 -14.94 9.36
N LEU A 329 -19.54 -15.63 8.22
CA LEU A 329 -20.78 -15.65 7.44
C LEU A 329 -21.75 -16.77 7.88
N SER A 330 -21.36 -17.60 8.84
CA SER A 330 -22.17 -18.73 9.31
C SER A 330 -23.02 -18.38 10.55
N GLU A 331 -24.00 -19.23 10.88
CA GLU A 331 -24.78 -19.05 12.11
C GLU A 331 -23.93 -19.43 13.34
N GLY A 332 -23.92 -18.59 14.39
CA GLY A 332 -23.06 -18.79 15.57
C GLY A 332 -21.62 -18.25 15.43
N SER A 333 -21.37 -17.50 14.36
CA SER A 333 -20.09 -16.89 14.01
C SER A 333 -19.44 -15.97 15.06
N PRO A 334 -18.10 -15.87 15.06
CA PRO A 334 -17.42 -14.80 15.79
C PRO A 334 -17.75 -13.44 15.19
N THR A 335 -18.44 -12.58 15.94
CA THR A 335 -18.66 -11.17 15.60
C THR A 335 -17.44 -10.29 15.93
N VAL A 336 -16.45 -10.87 16.61
CA VAL A 336 -15.19 -10.25 16.97
C VAL A 336 -14.07 -11.24 16.70
N ASN A 337 -13.08 -10.82 15.93
CA ASN A 337 -11.87 -11.61 15.75
C ASN A 337 -10.67 -10.71 15.49
N ARG A 338 -9.50 -11.30 15.68
CA ARG A 338 -8.21 -10.67 15.42
C ARG A 338 -7.28 -11.70 14.80
N TRP A 339 -6.65 -11.30 13.70
CA TRP A 339 -5.62 -12.07 13.01
C TRP A 339 -4.30 -11.34 13.02
N LEU A 340 -3.21 -12.09 13.07
CA LEU A 340 -1.88 -11.61 12.73
C LEU A 340 -1.40 -12.38 11.52
N VAL A 341 -1.35 -11.73 10.36
CA VAL A 341 -0.80 -12.29 9.13
C VAL A 341 0.68 -11.89 9.07
N GLN A 342 1.57 -12.87 9.24
CA GLN A 342 3.01 -12.64 9.32
C GLN A 342 3.69 -12.67 7.94
N SER A 343 3.22 -13.50 7.02
CA SER A 343 3.70 -13.47 5.63
C SER A 343 2.77 -14.23 4.69
N LEU A 344 2.83 -13.88 3.41
CA LEU A 344 2.28 -14.65 2.31
C LEU A 344 3.39 -15.05 1.34
N ARG A 345 3.41 -16.31 0.93
CA ARG A 345 4.47 -16.88 0.10
C ARG A 345 3.90 -17.77 -1.00
N LYS A 346 4.64 -17.87 -2.10
CA LYS A 346 4.39 -18.83 -3.18
C LYS A 346 4.80 -20.22 -2.69
N VAL A 347 3.95 -21.21 -2.95
CA VAL A 347 4.33 -22.63 -2.85
C VAL A 347 4.96 -23.05 -4.18
N LYS A 348 6.09 -23.75 -4.15
CA LYS A 348 6.86 -24.15 -5.33
C LYS A 348 6.70 -25.61 -5.73
#